data_AF-A0A1W6K1L5-F1
#
_entry.id   AF-A0A1W6K1L5-F1
#
_cell.length_a   1.000
_cell.length_b   1.000
_cell.length_c   1.000
_cell.angle_alpha   90.00
_cell.angle_beta   90.00
_cell.angle_gamma   90.00
#
_symmetry.space_group_name_H-M   'P 1'
#
loop_
_entity.id
_entity.type
_entity.pdbx_description
1 polymer ?
#
loop_
_entity_poly.entity_id
_entity_poly.type
_entity_poly.pdbx_seq_one_letter_code
_entity_poly.pdbx_strand_id
1 'polypeptide(L)'
;MTELLWLAQKIVEAYKSMGFVSAVIFGPQGTGKTTYAFKVARDVEFALHNLETKDEAWQYVKYFFELPDALEYIQEITERDERIPYIIFDDASIWLSKYYWYKDYMKAFYSYYALIRTRVSAVIFTTPAPDDIAYFLREKGWYQIKIVWNNKKKKIAIAQLYEKEFARNTKGDFTTKSTYKALDYFKVELPNNFYNEYLKKRKEKELDLLAQIKLSLSQIDRPSNENLG
;
A
#
# COMPACT_ATOMS: atom_id res chain seq x y z
N MET A 1 -13.71 -13.93 -20.57
CA MET A 1 -12.88 -13.71 -19.36
C MET A 1 -12.93 -12.24 -19.00
N THR A 2 -13.35 -11.92 -17.79
CA THR A 2 -13.34 -10.54 -17.29
C THR A 2 -11.89 -10.10 -17.14
N GLU A 3 -11.45 -9.10 -17.90
CA GLU A 3 -10.05 -8.64 -17.92
C GLU A 3 -9.61 -8.19 -16.51
N LEU A 4 -8.52 -8.76 -16.00
CA LEU A 4 -7.90 -8.37 -14.73
C LEU A 4 -7.12 -7.07 -14.90
N LEU A 5 -7.10 -6.21 -13.87
CA LEU A 5 -6.17 -5.09 -13.82
C LEU A 5 -4.72 -5.56 -13.96
N TRP A 6 -3.88 -4.81 -14.67
CA TRP A 6 -2.52 -5.22 -14.99
C TRP A 6 -1.70 -5.56 -13.74
N LEU A 7 -1.80 -4.73 -12.69
CA LEU A 7 -1.08 -5.00 -11.44
C LEU A 7 -1.56 -6.32 -10.80
N ALA A 8 -2.87 -6.62 -10.86
CA ALA A 8 -3.40 -7.86 -10.33
C ALA A 8 -2.85 -9.09 -11.08
N GLN A 9 -2.71 -8.99 -12.41
CA GLN A 9 -2.08 -10.06 -13.22
C GLN A 9 -0.65 -10.34 -12.73
N LYS A 10 0.14 -9.28 -12.49
CA LYS A 10 1.52 -9.42 -11.98
C LYS A 10 1.59 -10.02 -10.58
N ILE A 11 0.64 -9.69 -9.72
CA ILE A 11 0.57 -10.28 -8.37
C ILE A 11 0.22 -11.76 -8.47
N VAL A 12 -0.75 -12.15 -9.30
CA VAL A 12 -1.13 -13.55 -9.50
C VAL A 12 0.02 -14.37 -10.09
N GLU A 13 0.73 -13.82 -11.08
CA GLU A 13 1.95 -14.41 -11.63
C GLU A 13 3.02 -14.61 -10.54
N ALA A 14 3.28 -13.58 -9.73
CA ALA A 14 4.24 -13.65 -8.62
C ALA A 14 3.82 -14.66 -7.54
N TYR A 15 2.53 -14.77 -7.24
CA TYR A 15 2.00 -15.74 -6.28
C TYR A 15 2.25 -17.18 -6.75
N LYS A 16 2.03 -17.47 -8.03
CA LYS A 16 2.21 -18.82 -8.59
C LYS A 16 3.68 -19.21 -8.80
N SER A 17 4.56 -18.23 -9.01
CA SER A 17 5.97 -18.46 -9.40
C SER A 17 6.99 -18.24 -8.28
N MET A 18 6.56 -18.06 -7.02
CA MET A 18 7.45 -17.63 -5.93
C MET A 18 8.18 -16.30 -6.21
N GLY A 19 7.59 -15.47 -7.09
CA GLY A 19 8.04 -14.12 -7.40
C GLY A 19 7.59 -13.08 -6.38
N PHE A 20 7.93 -11.80 -6.60
CA PHE A 20 7.58 -10.71 -5.69
C PHE A 20 7.27 -9.41 -6.43
N VAL A 21 6.21 -8.75 -6.01
CA VAL A 21 5.75 -7.45 -6.51
C VAL A 21 5.82 -6.43 -5.37
N SER A 22 6.45 -5.29 -5.61
CA SER A 22 6.36 -4.17 -4.69
C SER A 22 5.90 -2.94 -5.45
N ALA A 23 4.77 -2.38 -5.03
CA ALA A 23 4.07 -1.35 -5.77
C ALA A 23 3.79 -0.13 -4.89
N VAL A 24 4.07 1.06 -5.40
CA VAL A 24 3.71 2.34 -4.78
C VAL A 24 2.70 3.03 -5.67
N ILE A 25 1.48 3.17 -5.17
CA ILE A 25 0.36 3.86 -5.82
C ILE A 25 0.29 5.28 -5.26
N PHE A 26 0.41 6.27 -6.13
CA PHE A 26 0.50 7.68 -5.72
C PHE A 26 -0.28 8.65 -6.59
N GLY A 27 -0.44 9.87 -6.09
CA GLY A 27 -1.23 10.93 -6.70
C GLY A 27 -2.01 11.74 -5.67
N PRO A 28 -2.63 12.87 -6.08
CA PRO A 28 -3.35 13.76 -5.17
C PRO A 28 -4.40 13.05 -4.30
N GLN A 29 -4.74 13.64 -3.15
CA GLN A 29 -5.80 13.11 -2.30
C GLN A 29 -7.14 13.04 -3.06
N GLY A 30 -7.93 12.00 -2.80
CA GLY A 30 -9.23 11.81 -3.43
C GLY A 30 -9.23 11.39 -4.92
N THR A 31 -8.08 11.02 -5.51
CA THR A 31 -8.02 10.57 -6.92
C THR A 31 -8.39 9.11 -7.15
N GLY A 32 -8.57 8.33 -6.08
CA GLY A 32 -8.94 6.92 -6.16
C GLY A 32 -7.79 5.92 -5.97
N LYS A 33 -6.66 6.32 -5.35
CA LYS A 33 -5.53 5.44 -5.02
C LYS A 33 -5.95 4.19 -4.25
N THR A 34 -6.59 4.39 -3.10
CA THR A 34 -7.13 3.32 -2.27
C THR A 34 -8.12 2.46 -3.02
N THR A 35 -9.04 3.07 -3.77
CA THR A 35 -10.00 2.35 -4.62
C THR A 35 -9.31 1.47 -5.66
N TYR A 36 -8.24 1.95 -6.28
CA TYR A 36 -7.45 1.17 -7.23
C TYR A 36 -6.76 -0.01 -6.53
N ALA A 37 -6.08 0.23 -5.40
CA ALA A 37 -5.45 -0.82 -4.61
C ALA A 37 -6.43 -1.94 -4.23
N PHE A 38 -7.64 -1.57 -3.79
CA PHE A 38 -8.67 -2.54 -3.45
C PHE A 38 -9.24 -3.29 -4.66
N LYS A 39 -9.37 -2.65 -5.81
CA LYS A 39 -9.77 -3.35 -7.05
C LYS A 39 -8.69 -4.28 -7.56
N VAL A 40 -7.42 -3.93 -7.39
CA VAL A 40 -6.30 -4.83 -7.66
C VAL A 40 -6.39 -6.06 -6.76
N ALA A 41 -6.53 -5.86 -5.45
CA ALA A 41 -6.75 -6.95 -4.50
C ALA A 41 -7.95 -7.83 -4.87
N ARG A 42 -9.12 -7.24 -5.15
CA ARG A 42 -10.30 -7.96 -5.62
C ARG A 42 -10.01 -8.80 -6.86
N ASP A 43 -9.30 -8.26 -7.83
CA ASP A 43 -8.96 -8.98 -9.06
C ASP A 43 -7.97 -10.13 -8.80
N VAL A 44 -7.08 -9.98 -7.81
CA VAL A 44 -6.22 -11.08 -7.34
C VAL A 44 -7.07 -12.17 -6.69
N GLU A 45 -7.94 -11.81 -5.75
CA GLU A 45 -8.80 -12.78 -5.06
C GLU A 45 -9.74 -13.50 -6.03
N PHE A 46 -10.34 -12.77 -6.96
CA PHE A 46 -11.16 -13.34 -8.06
C PHE A 46 -10.39 -14.42 -8.84
N ALA A 47 -9.14 -14.14 -9.19
CA ALA A 47 -8.31 -15.04 -9.98
C ALA A 47 -7.77 -16.24 -9.18
N LEU A 48 -7.45 -16.06 -7.89
CA LEU A 48 -6.90 -17.12 -7.04
C LEU A 48 -7.98 -18.06 -6.51
N HIS A 49 -9.17 -17.56 -6.23
CA HIS A 49 -10.32 -18.36 -5.79
C HIS A 49 -11.14 -18.94 -6.95
N ASN A 50 -10.82 -18.60 -8.20
CA ASN A 50 -11.53 -19.05 -9.40
C ASN A 50 -13.06 -18.78 -9.31
N LEU A 51 -13.41 -17.56 -8.90
CA LEU A 51 -14.79 -17.14 -8.69
C LEU A 51 -15.51 -16.88 -10.03
N GLU A 52 -16.83 -16.92 -10.03
CA GLU A 52 -17.62 -16.65 -11.24
C GLU A 52 -17.68 -15.14 -11.53
N THR A 53 -17.78 -14.32 -10.48
CA THR A 53 -17.88 -12.87 -10.59
C THR A 53 -16.83 -12.15 -9.76
N LYS A 54 -16.39 -10.97 -10.22
CA LYS A 54 -15.49 -10.11 -9.45
C LYS A 54 -16.14 -9.57 -8.17
N ASP A 55 -17.46 -9.55 -8.10
CA ASP A 55 -18.16 -9.00 -6.93
C ASP A 55 -18.12 -9.96 -5.73
N GLU A 56 -18.13 -11.28 -5.96
CA GLU A 56 -17.88 -12.28 -4.91
C GLU A 56 -16.50 -12.10 -4.26
N ALA A 57 -15.52 -11.59 -5.00
CA ALA A 57 -14.15 -11.46 -4.52
C ALA A 57 -14.00 -10.40 -3.42
N TRP A 58 -14.93 -9.45 -3.30
CA TRP A 58 -14.86 -8.39 -2.28
C TRP A 58 -14.81 -8.90 -0.84
N GLN A 59 -15.43 -10.06 -0.57
CA GLN A 59 -15.43 -10.65 0.78
C GLN A 59 -14.05 -11.16 1.22
N TYR A 60 -13.14 -11.41 0.27
CA TYR A 60 -11.79 -11.90 0.53
C TYR A 60 -10.75 -10.77 0.59
N VAL A 61 -11.12 -9.54 0.20
CA VAL A 61 -10.18 -8.42 0.14
C VAL A 61 -9.72 -7.99 1.53
N LYS A 62 -8.44 -8.25 1.85
CA LYS A 62 -7.77 -7.79 3.07
C LYS A 62 -6.93 -6.53 2.86
N TYR A 63 -6.87 -5.65 3.86
CA TYR A 63 -6.02 -4.46 3.85
C TYR A 63 -5.74 -4.00 5.27
N PHE A 64 -4.68 -3.20 5.44
CA PHE A 64 -4.22 -2.76 6.75
C PHE A 64 -4.00 -1.24 6.75
N PHE A 65 -4.58 -0.57 7.75
CA PHE A 65 -4.29 0.83 8.03
C PHE A 65 -3.05 0.98 8.89
N GLU A 66 -2.76 0.00 9.75
CA GLU A 66 -1.66 0.06 10.70
C GLU A 66 -0.67 -1.08 10.50
N LEU A 67 0.59 -0.80 10.86
CA LEU A 67 1.63 -1.81 10.82
C LEU A 67 1.40 -2.96 11.82
N PRO A 68 0.97 -2.73 13.08
CA PRO A 68 0.69 -3.81 14.02
C PRO A 68 -0.32 -4.84 13.50
N ASP A 69 -1.47 -4.40 13.00
CA ASP A 69 -2.50 -5.30 12.43
C ASP A 69 -1.95 -6.15 11.28
N ALA A 70 -1.13 -5.53 10.41
CA ALA A 70 -0.48 -6.24 9.32
C ALA A 70 0.52 -7.28 9.84
N LEU A 71 1.28 -6.97 10.90
CA LEU A 71 2.25 -7.87 11.49
C LEU A 71 1.59 -9.07 12.17
N GLU A 72 0.47 -8.87 12.88
CA GLU A 72 -0.29 -9.96 13.49
C GLU A 72 -0.80 -10.93 12.43
N TYR A 73 -1.38 -10.40 11.35
CA TYR A 73 -1.82 -11.23 10.22
C TYR A 73 -0.66 -11.97 9.55
N ILE A 74 0.45 -11.28 9.30
CA ILE A 74 1.66 -11.88 8.74
C ILE A 74 2.16 -13.03 9.62
N GLN A 75 2.16 -12.84 10.94
CA GLN A 75 2.60 -13.85 11.89
C GLN A 75 1.68 -15.08 11.83
N GLU A 76 0.36 -14.89 11.89
CA GLU A 76 -0.63 -15.98 11.82
C GLU A 76 -0.44 -16.84 10.56
N ILE A 77 -0.29 -16.21 9.39
CA ILE A 77 -0.08 -16.95 8.13
C ILE A 77 1.30 -17.61 8.09
N THR A 78 2.33 -16.95 8.63
CA THR A 78 3.68 -17.51 8.69
C THR A 78 3.72 -18.78 9.55
N GLU A 79 3.00 -18.80 10.66
CA GLU A 79 2.86 -19.98 11.54
C GLU A 79 2.13 -21.15 10.84
N ARG A 80 1.26 -20.85 9.87
CA ARG A 80 0.58 -21.86 9.02
C ARG A 80 1.39 -22.32 7.82
N ASP A 81 2.60 -21.77 7.63
CA ASP A 81 3.44 -21.98 6.43
C ASP A 81 2.74 -21.65 5.11
N GLU A 82 1.73 -20.78 5.17
CA GLU A 82 0.97 -20.32 4.02
C GLU A 82 1.66 -19.12 3.35
N ARG A 83 1.20 -18.79 2.14
CA ARG A 83 1.68 -17.64 1.37
C ARG A 83 0.58 -16.61 1.22
N ILE A 84 0.91 -15.35 1.48
CA ILE A 84 0.00 -14.22 1.36
C ILE A 84 0.04 -13.68 -0.09
N PRO A 85 -1.10 -13.62 -0.81
CA PRO A 85 -1.16 -13.05 -2.15
C PRO A 85 -0.70 -11.59 -2.21
N TYR A 86 -1.13 -10.78 -1.24
CA TYR A 86 -0.74 -9.39 -1.16
C TYR A 86 -0.94 -8.82 0.24
N ILE A 87 -0.25 -7.72 0.52
CA ILE A 87 -0.49 -6.86 1.68
C ILE A 87 -0.67 -5.44 1.17
N ILE A 88 -1.75 -4.78 1.59
CA ILE A 88 -2.01 -3.37 1.30
C ILE A 88 -1.77 -2.56 2.56
N PHE A 89 -0.78 -1.66 2.51
CA PHE A 89 -0.61 -0.57 3.46
C PHE A 89 -1.25 0.69 2.87
N ASP A 90 -2.50 0.95 3.25
CA ASP A 90 -3.23 2.14 2.78
C ASP A 90 -2.81 3.39 3.57
N ASP A 91 -2.67 4.52 2.88
CA ASP A 91 -2.11 5.78 3.40
C ASP A 91 -0.79 5.55 4.19
N ALA A 92 0.11 4.77 3.59
CA ALA A 92 1.36 4.30 4.17
C ALA A 92 2.26 5.42 4.71
N SER A 93 2.10 6.65 4.23
CA SER A 93 2.81 7.83 4.74
C SER A 93 2.58 8.11 6.24
N ILE A 94 1.52 7.56 6.84
CA ILE A 94 1.21 7.73 8.27
C ILE A 94 2.17 6.89 9.13
N TRP A 95 2.39 5.62 8.78
CA TRP A 95 3.15 4.66 9.62
C TRP A 95 4.55 4.39 9.11
N LEU A 96 4.70 4.36 7.79
CA LEU A 96 5.95 4.11 7.08
C LEU A 96 6.55 5.43 6.60
N SER A 97 6.24 6.51 7.33
CA SER A 97 6.70 7.86 7.05
C SER A 97 8.22 7.92 6.96
N LYS A 98 8.73 8.73 6.03
CA LYS A 98 10.17 9.07 5.99
C LYS A 98 10.68 9.65 7.30
N TYR A 99 9.84 10.26 8.13
CA TYR A 99 10.26 10.86 9.40
C TYR A 99 10.45 9.83 10.52
N TYR A 100 10.03 8.59 10.34
CA TYR A 100 10.13 7.54 11.35
C TYR A 100 11.24 6.53 11.08
N TRP A 101 12.06 6.75 10.05
CA TRP A 101 13.10 5.82 9.62
C TRP A 101 14.07 5.39 10.73
N TYR A 102 14.32 6.26 11.71
CA TYR A 102 15.25 6.03 12.82
C TYR A 102 14.64 5.22 13.97
N LYS A 103 13.31 5.05 14.02
CA LYS A 103 12.62 4.31 15.08
C LYS A 103 12.94 2.82 14.96
N ASP A 104 13.10 2.14 16.09
CA ASP A 104 13.60 0.76 16.10
C ASP A 104 12.64 -0.23 15.42
N TYR A 105 11.33 -0.03 15.56
CA TYR A 105 10.35 -0.86 14.85
C TYR A 105 10.48 -0.74 13.32
N MET A 106 10.86 0.44 12.80
CA MET A 106 11.07 0.63 11.35
C MET A 106 12.32 -0.11 10.88
N LYS A 107 13.41 -0.08 11.66
CA LYS A 107 14.64 -0.84 11.36
C LYS A 107 14.34 -2.34 11.33
N ALA A 108 13.62 -2.85 12.33
CA ALA A 108 13.20 -4.25 12.37
C ALA A 108 12.29 -4.61 11.19
N PHE A 109 11.33 -3.74 10.86
CA PHE A 109 10.47 -3.91 9.70
C PHE A 109 11.26 -3.96 8.39
N TYR A 110 12.29 -3.13 8.20
CA TYR A 110 13.14 -3.19 7.00
C TYR A 110 13.89 -4.51 6.86
N SER A 111 14.42 -5.02 7.97
CA SER A 111 15.07 -6.34 8.00
C SER A 111 14.09 -7.45 7.64
N TYR A 112 12.88 -7.40 8.19
CA TYR A 112 11.81 -8.34 7.82
C TYR A 112 11.41 -8.18 6.35
N TYR A 113 11.23 -6.96 5.87
CA TYR A 113 10.84 -6.64 4.49
C TYR A 113 11.87 -7.17 3.48
N ALA A 114 13.15 -7.24 3.82
CA ALA A 114 14.16 -7.85 2.97
C ALA A 114 13.95 -9.36 2.74
N LEU A 115 13.27 -10.03 3.68
CA LEU A 115 12.98 -11.47 3.64
C LEU A 115 11.54 -11.78 3.20
N ILE A 116 10.67 -10.77 3.13
CA ILE A 116 9.22 -10.92 3.01
C ILE A 116 8.75 -11.71 1.78
N ARG A 117 9.56 -11.77 0.71
CA ARG A 117 9.19 -12.39 -0.57
C ARG A 117 8.78 -13.86 -0.46
N THR A 118 9.36 -14.56 0.52
CA THR A 118 9.08 -15.99 0.73
C THR A 118 7.67 -16.21 1.26
N ARG A 119 7.14 -15.24 2.02
CA ARG A 119 5.82 -15.29 2.65
C ARG A 119 4.76 -14.47 1.93
N VAL A 120 5.14 -13.42 1.24
CA VAL A 120 4.21 -12.48 0.59
C VAL A 120 4.60 -12.32 -0.87
N SER A 121 3.66 -12.51 -1.80
CA SER A 121 3.93 -12.25 -3.23
C SER A 121 3.83 -10.79 -3.63
N ALA A 122 3.10 -9.96 -2.88
CA ALA A 122 3.02 -8.54 -3.18
C ALA A 122 2.88 -7.63 -1.95
N VAL A 123 3.55 -6.49 -1.97
CA VAL A 123 3.27 -5.39 -1.04
C VAL A 123 2.89 -4.14 -1.82
N ILE A 124 1.74 -3.57 -1.48
CA ILE A 124 1.15 -2.41 -2.13
C ILE A 124 1.08 -1.27 -1.11
N PHE A 125 1.67 -0.14 -1.43
CA PHE A 125 1.60 1.08 -0.63
C PHE A 125 0.76 2.10 -1.37
N THR A 126 -0.16 2.77 -0.67
CA THR A 126 -0.81 3.98 -1.20
C THR A 126 -0.27 5.21 -0.46
N THR A 127 -0.04 6.30 -1.19
CA THR A 127 0.50 7.54 -0.61
C THR A 127 0.15 8.76 -1.47
N PRO A 128 0.00 9.97 -0.92
CA PRO A 128 -0.10 11.18 -1.73
C PRO A 128 1.11 11.37 -2.66
N ALA A 129 2.33 11.25 -2.11
CA ALA A 129 3.58 11.29 -2.85
C ALA A 129 4.52 10.12 -2.45
N PRO A 130 5.28 9.54 -3.39
CA PRO A 130 6.24 8.47 -3.06
C PRO A 130 7.27 8.90 -2.00
N ASP A 131 7.66 10.18 -2.00
CA ASP A 131 8.63 10.75 -1.06
C ASP A 131 8.15 10.92 0.37
N ASP A 132 6.88 10.60 0.65
CA ASP A 132 6.35 10.58 2.01
C ASP A 132 6.67 9.25 2.72
N ILE A 133 6.95 8.19 1.95
CA ILE A 133 7.35 6.88 2.46
C ILE A 133 8.86 6.87 2.69
N ALA A 134 9.30 6.13 3.71
CA ALA A 134 10.71 5.94 3.99
C ALA A 134 11.50 5.44 2.78
N TYR A 135 12.70 6.02 2.62
CA TYR A 135 13.57 5.83 1.45
C TYR A 135 13.78 4.35 1.09
N PHE A 136 14.05 3.50 2.08
CA PHE A 136 14.29 2.06 1.88
C PHE A 136 13.13 1.36 1.17
N LEU A 137 11.89 1.63 1.59
CA LEU A 137 10.69 1.01 1.03
C LEU A 137 10.37 1.59 -0.35
N ARG A 138 10.48 2.91 -0.49
CA ARG A 138 10.29 3.61 -1.76
C ARG A 138 11.26 3.12 -2.83
N GLU A 139 12.52 2.90 -2.48
CA GLU A 139 13.51 2.41 -3.44
C GLU A 139 13.19 1.01 -3.94
N LYS A 140 12.62 0.16 -3.06
CA LYS A 140 12.16 -1.19 -3.36
C LYS A 140 10.76 -1.24 -3.98
N GLY A 141 10.08 -0.10 -4.15
CA GLY A 141 8.82 0.00 -4.87
C GLY A 141 9.02 -0.11 -6.38
N TRP A 142 9.31 -1.31 -6.87
CA TRP A 142 9.64 -1.59 -8.28
C TRP A 142 8.55 -1.16 -9.25
N TYR A 143 7.28 -1.19 -8.86
CA TYR A 143 6.20 -0.58 -9.62
C TYR A 143 5.78 0.76 -9.03
N GLN A 144 5.79 1.79 -9.85
CA GLN A 144 5.34 3.14 -9.52
C GLN A 144 4.06 3.41 -10.31
N ILE A 145 2.95 3.65 -9.62
CA ILE A 145 1.63 3.73 -10.25
C ILE A 145 1.00 5.07 -9.94
N LYS A 146 0.90 5.92 -10.95
CA LYS A 146 0.33 7.26 -10.81
C LYS A 146 -1.16 7.22 -11.12
N ILE A 147 -1.98 7.67 -10.18
CA ILE A 147 -3.44 7.78 -10.37
C ILE A 147 -3.80 9.19 -10.82
N VAL A 148 -4.48 9.27 -11.97
CA VAL A 148 -4.97 10.52 -12.55
C VAL A 148 -6.45 10.40 -12.93
N TRP A 149 -7.19 11.50 -12.84
CA TRP A 149 -8.56 11.54 -13.34
C TRP A 149 -8.56 11.54 -14.87
N ASN A 150 -9.31 10.62 -15.47
CA ASN A 150 -9.67 10.69 -16.89
C ASN A 150 -10.95 11.49 -17.08
N ASN A 151 -11.95 11.19 -16.24
CA ASN A 151 -13.23 11.90 -16.23
C ASN A 151 -13.78 11.94 -14.80
N LYS A 152 -13.56 13.06 -14.11
CA LYS A 152 -14.01 13.26 -12.73
C LYS A 152 -15.54 13.21 -12.59
N LYS A 153 -16.30 13.72 -13.57
CA LYS A 153 -17.78 13.71 -13.55
C LYS A 153 -18.33 12.28 -13.58
N LYS A 154 -17.73 11.42 -14.40
CA LYS A 154 -18.10 9.98 -14.48
C LYS A 154 -17.38 9.11 -13.44
N LYS A 155 -16.57 9.71 -12.56
CA LYS A 155 -15.70 9.03 -11.61
C LYS A 155 -14.79 7.99 -12.27
N ILE A 156 -14.25 8.28 -13.45
CA ILE A 156 -13.31 7.39 -14.15
C ILE A 156 -11.89 7.91 -13.95
N ALA A 157 -11.03 7.10 -13.37
CA ALA A 157 -9.61 7.35 -13.22
C ALA A 157 -8.78 6.37 -14.05
N ILE A 158 -7.52 6.72 -14.24
CA ILE A 158 -6.51 5.91 -14.90
C ILE A 158 -5.37 5.71 -13.92
N ALA A 159 -4.92 4.46 -13.78
CA ALA A 159 -3.63 4.13 -13.20
C ALA A 159 -2.60 4.04 -14.34
N GLN A 160 -1.56 4.88 -14.28
CA GLN A 160 -0.42 4.86 -15.20
C GLN A 160 0.70 4.05 -14.54
N LEU A 161 1.02 2.90 -15.11
CA LEU A 161 1.91 1.92 -14.49
C LEU A 161 3.33 2.05 -15.06
N TYR A 162 4.30 2.21 -14.17
CA TYR A 162 5.71 2.29 -14.50
C TYR A 162 6.50 1.25 -13.71
N GLU A 163 7.53 0.69 -14.32
CA GLU A 163 8.51 -0.19 -13.66
C GLU A 163 9.83 0.56 -13.49
N LYS A 164 10.37 0.53 -12.27
CA LYS A 164 11.70 1.04 -11.95
C LYS A 164 12.74 0.01 -12.36
N GLU A 165 13.72 0.46 -13.13
CA GLU A 165 14.87 -0.31 -13.54
C GLU A 165 16.13 0.48 -13.15
N PHE A 166 17.16 -0.22 -12.66
CA PHE A 166 18.47 0.40 -12.49
C PHE A 166 19.10 0.60 -13.87
N ALA A 167 19.51 1.83 -14.15
CA ALA A 167 20.17 2.22 -15.37
C ALA A 167 21.50 2.92 -15.05
N ARG A 168 22.34 3.12 -16.07
CA ARG A 168 23.47 4.03 -15.98
C ARG A 168 23.17 5.31 -16.74
N ASN A 169 23.51 6.46 -16.16
CA ASN A 169 23.46 7.72 -16.87
C ASN A 169 24.64 7.85 -17.86
N THR A 170 24.67 8.93 -18.64
CA THR A 170 25.75 9.22 -19.60
C THR A 170 27.13 9.43 -18.95
N LYS A 171 27.19 9.65 -17.63
CA LYS A 171 28.41 9.77 -16.83
C LYS A 171 28.86 8.45 -16.20
N GLY A 172 28.08 7.38 -16.37
CA GLY A 172 28.35 6.05 -15.80
C GLY A 172 27.79 5.81 -14.40
N ASP A 173 27.13 6.80 -13.77
CA ASP A 173 26.52 6.64 -12.45
C ASP A 173 25.25 5.79 -12.52
N PHE A 174 25.03 4.99 -11.49
CA PHE A 174 23.76 4.28 -11.33
C PHE A 174 22.63 5.27 -11.05
N THR A 175 21.60 5.22 -11.86
CA THR A 175 20.36 5.97 -11.71
C THR A 175 19.16 5.04 -11.78
N THR A 176 18.01 5.52 -11.34
CA THR A 176 16.75 4.79 -11.51
C THR A 176 16.00 5.40 -12.68
N LYS A 177 15.66 4.58 -13.66
CA LYS A 177 14.76 4.95 -14.76
C LYS A 177 13.41 4.28 -14.54
N SER A 178 12.33 5.01 -14.81
CA SER A 178 10.98 4.47 -14.81
C SER A 178 10.51 4.26 -16.24
N THR A 179 10.20 3.02 -16.60
CA THR A 179 9.70 2.64 -17.93
C THR A 179 8.19 2.43 -17.85
N TYR A 180 7.42 3.08 -18.72
CA TYR A 180 5.97 2.89 -18.81
C TYR A 180 5.63 1.46 -19.27
N LYS A 181 4.64 0.82 -18.65
CA LYS A 181 4.25 -0.57 -18.92
C LYS A 181 2.80 -0.72 -19.35
N ALA A 182 1.86 -0.03 -18.70
CA ALA A 182 0.43 -0.23 -18.94
C ALA A 182 -0.45 0.94 -18.46
N LEU A 183 -1.74 0.89 -18.83
CA LEU A 183 -2.82 1.68 -18.26
C LEU A 183 -3.90 0.76 -17.74
N ASP A 184 -4.39 1.07 -16.55
CA ASP A 184 -5.60 0.48 -16.01
C ASP A 184 -6.68 1.55 -15.91
N TYR A 185 -7.83 1.30 -16.53
CA TYR A 185 -9.01 2.16 -16.42
C TYR A 185 -9.92 1.62 -15.34
N PHE A 186 -10.34 2.47 -14.40
CA PHE A 186 -11.22 2.04 -13.33
C PHE A 186 -12.19 3.15 -12.90
N LYS A 187 -13.38 2.73 -12.46
CA LYS A 187 -14.32 3.62 -11.79
C LYS A 187 -13.89 3.79 -10.34
N VAL A 188 -13.80 5.03 -9.85
CA VAL A 188 -13.52 5.38 -8.46
C VAL A 188 -14.79 5.19 -7.63
N GLU A 189 -15.17 3.93 -7.47
CA GLU A 189 -16.36 3.49 -6.77
C GLU A 189 -16.13 2.06 -6.24
N LEU A 190 -16.61 1.83 -5.02
CA LEU A 190 -16.55 0.57 -4.30
C LEU A 190 -17.98 0.14 -3.93
N PRO A 191 -18.25 -1.16 -3.74
CA PRO A 191 -19.53 -1.61 -3.20
C PRO A 191 -19.83 -0.96 -1.86
N ASN A 192 -21.10 -0.65 -1.60
CA ASN A 192 -21.52 0.10 -0.42
C ASN A 192 -21.12 -0.59 0.89
N ASN A 193 -21.30 -1.91 0.98
CA ASN A 193 -20.92 -2.69 2.18
C ASN A 193 -19.42 -2.56 2.49
N PHE A 194 -18.58 -2.84 1.49
CA PHE A 194 -17.12 -2.75 1.62
C PHE A 194 -16.67 -1.31 1.91
N TYR A 195 -17.24 -0.34 1.21
CA TYR A 195 -16.91 1.07 1.41
C TYR A 195 -17.28 1.57 2.81
N ASN A 196 -18.44 1.16 3.34
CA ASN A 196 -18.88 1.55 4.67
C ASN A 196 -17.99 0.95 5.77
N GLU A 197 -17.59 -0.32 5.64
CA GLU A 197 -16.62 -0.94 6.55
C GLU A 197 -15.28 -0.21 6.51
N TYR A 198 -14.79 0.09 5.31
CA TYR A 198 -13.57 0.86 5.12
C TYR A 198 -13.65 2.25 5.77
N LEU A 199 -14.75 2.99 5.58
CA LEU A 199 -14.95 4.29 6.20
C LEU A 199 -15.01 4.22 7.72
N LYS A 200 -15.61 3.15 8.28
CA LYS A 200 -15.65 2.93 9.73
C LYS A 200 -14.23 2.79 10.29
N LYS A 201 -13.42 1.87 9.74
CA LYS A 201 -12.03 1.67 10.16
C LYS A 201 -11.17 2.94 9.96
N ARG A 202 -11.38 3.66 8.85
CA ARG A 202 -10.69 4.94 8.59
C ARG A 202 -11.02 5.99 9.65
N LYS A 203 -12.29 6.08 10.06
CA LYS A 203 -12.75 7.02 11.09
C LYS A 203 -12.17 6.67 12.46
N GLU A 204 -12.12 5.40 12.83
CA GLU A 204 -11.47 4.94 14.06
C GLU A 204 -10.00 5.38 14.10
N LYS A 205 -9.26 5.14 13.00
CA LYS A 205 -7.87 5.58 12.85
C LYS A 205 -7.68 7.09 12.96
N GLU A 206 -8.58 7.86 12.37
CA GLU A 206 -8.57 9.32 12.46
C GLU A 206 -8.75 9.81 13.91
N LEU A 207 -9.70 9.22 14.64
CA LEU A 207 -9.94 9.54 16.05
C LEU A 207 -8.73 9.22 16.93
N ASP A 208 -8.05 8.10 16.69
CA ASP A 208 -6.83 7.74 17.41
C ASP A 208 -5.70 8.74 17.18
N LEU A 209 -5.49 9.18 15.92
CA LEU A 209 -4.49 10.19 15.60
C LEU A 209 -4.82 11.53 16.27
N LEU A 210 -6.09 11.94 16.26
CA LEU A 210 -6.53 13.16 16.96
C LEU A 210 -6.29 13.06 18.48
N ALA A 211 -6.52 11.90 19.08
CA ALA A 211 -6.23 11.67 20.49
C ALA A 211 -4.73 11.78 20.78
N GLN A 212 -3.88 11.18 19.96
CA GLN A 212 -2.41 11.27 20.08
C GLN A 212 -1.90 12.71 19.95
N ILE A 213 -2.45 13.49 19.01
CA ILE A 213 -2.12 14.90 18.84
C ILE A 213 -2.49 15.68 20.11
N LYS A 214 -3.70 15.49 20.63
CA LYS A 214 -4.14 16.16 21.88
C LYS A 214 -3.26 15.83 23.07
N LEU A 215 -2.89 14.56 23.23
CA LEU A 215 -1.97 14.13 24.29
C LEU A 215 -0.61 14.79 24.14
N SER A 216 -0.05 14.81 22.93
CA SER A 216 1.25 15.43 22.65
C SER A 216 1.23 16.94 22.95
N LEU A 217 0.16 17.65 22.56
CA LEU A 217 0.00 19.07 22.88
C LEU A 217 -0.13 19.33 24.39
N SER A 218 -0.88 18.49 25.11
CA SER A 218 -1.03 18.63 26.57
C SER A 218 0.26 18.43 27.35
N GLN A 219 1.24 17.71 26.79
CA GLN A 219 2.56 17.51 27.38
C GLN A 219 3.47 18.73 27.16
N ILE A 220 3.25 19.50 26.10
CA ILE A 220 3.98 20.75 25.82
C ILE A 220 3.56 21.85 26.80
N ASP A 221 2.27 21.89 27.17
CA ASP A 221 1.71 22.91 28.07
C ASP A 221 2.03 22.68 29.57
N ARG A 222 2.70 21.58 29.91
CA ARG A 222 3.20 21.36 31.29
C ARG A 222 4.56 22.05 31.43
N PRO A 223 4.68 23.16 32.17
CA PRO A 223 5.99 23.75 32.43
C PRO A 223 6.88 22.73 33.13
N SER A 224 8.12 22.61 32.67
CA SER A 224 9.19 21.83 33.28
C SER A 224 9.51 22.40 34.67
N ASN A 225 8.71 22.04 35.67
CA ASN A 225 9.00 22.25 37.08
C ASN A 225 10.00 21.19 37.58
N GLU A 226 11.18 21.14 36.97
CA GLU A 226 12.35 20.47 37.54
C GLU A 226 13.60 21.27 37.16
N ASN A 227 13.80 22.36 37.88
CA ASN A 227 15.08 23.02 38.10
C ASN A 227 14.97 23.85 39.38
N LEU A 228 14.65 23.19 40.49
CA LEU A 228 14.82 23.70 41.85
C LEU A 228 15.12 22.48 42.74
N GLY A 229 16.41 22.25 42.98
CA GLY A 229 16.96 21.18 43.80
C GLY A 229 18.46 21.09 43.63
#